data_AF-A0A357AAG7-F1
#
_entry.id   AF-A0A357AAG7-F1
#
_cell.length_a   1.000
_cell.length_b   1.000
_cell.length_c   1.000
_cell.angle_alpha   90.00
_cell.angle_beta   90.00
_cell.angle_gamma   90.00
#
_symmetry.space_group_name_H-M   'P 1'
#
loop_
_entity.id
_entity.type
_entity.pdbx_description
1 polymer ?
#
loop_
_entity_poly.entity_id
_entity_poly.type
_entity_poly.pdbx_seq_one_letter_code
_entity_poly.pdbx_strand_id
1 'polypeptide(L)'
;MCNKALLIIDVQKGFDDPRWGNRNNLNAESHIALLLSAWRRKHLPIIHIQHCVEYSAEDIHRIHLASLDREFCTVRSTEWVLNEIANPTS
;
A
#
# COMPACT_ATOMS: atom_id res chain seq x y z
N MET A 1 -12.68 -21.51 1.38
CA MET A 1 -12.23 -20.17 0.94
C MET A 1 -10.79 -19.96 1.40
N CYS A 2 -9.94 -19.30 0.60
CA CYS A 2 -8.57 -18.99 1.00
C CYS A 2 -8.56 -17.65 1.74
N ASN A 3 -8.53 -17.68 3.08
CA ASN A 3 -8.62 -16.48 3.93
C ASN A 3 -7.27 -15.74 4.06
N LYS A 4 -6.54 -15.57 2.94
CA LYS A 4 -5.21 -14.94 2.93
C LYS A 4 -5.22 -13.70 2.07
N ALA A 5 -4.78 -12.59 2.64
CA ALA A 5 -4.54 -11.33 1.93
C ALA A 5 -3.05 -10.97 2.02
N LEU A 6 -2.53 -10.28 1.00
CA LEU A 6 -1.21 -9.66 1.06
C LEU A 6 -1.36 -8.19 1.41
N LEU A 7 -0.76 -7.79 2.54
CA LEU A 7 -0.73 -6.40 2.98
C LEU A 7 0.67 -5.83 2.74
N ILE A 8 0.75 -4.77 1.95
CA ILE A 8 2.01 -4.05 1.65
C ILE A 8 1.91 -2.68 2.31
N ILE A 9 2.79 -2.41 3.28
CA ILE A 9 2.73 -1.21 4.13
C ILE A 9 3.94 -0.32 3.85
N ASP A 10 3.68 0.94 3.54
CA ASP A 10 4.66 2.04 3.50
C ASP A 10 5.90 1.78 2.63
N VAL A 11 5.74 0.98 1.56
CA VAL A 11 6.78 0.80 0.53
C VAL A 11 6.78 2.04 -0.37
N GLN A 12 7.41 3.11 0.11
CA GLN A 12 7.40 4.44 -0.50
C GLN A 12 8.82 4.96 -0.72
N LYS A 13 9.02 5.77 -1.77
CA LYS A 13 10.32 6.41 -2.09
C LYS A 13 10.88 7.28 -0.96
N GLY A 14 10.04 7.72 -0.02
CA GLY A 14 10.47 8.50 1.15
C GLY A 14 11.48 7.76 2.06
N PHE A 15 11.54 6.43 1.98
CA PHE A 15 12.48 5.61 2.74
C PHE A 15 13.85 5.45 2.05
N ASP A 16 14.04 5.98 0.85
CA ASP A 16 15.35 6.04 0.19
C ASP A 16 16.19 7.24 0.68
N ASP A 17 15.62 8.08 1.54
CA ASP A 17 16.31 9.22 2.12
C ASP A 17 17.41 8.77 3.12
N PRO A 18 18.68 9.18 2.92
CA PRO A 18 19.79 8.81 3.80
C PRO A 18 19.60 9.20 5.27
N ARG A 19 18.69 10.13 5.60
CA ARG A 19 18.36 10.53 6.98
C ARG A 19 17.85 9.37 7.83
N TRP A 20 17.32 8.32 7.21
CA TRP A 20 16.86 7.10 7.89
C TRP A 20 17.99 6.13 8.24
N GLY A 21 19.23 6.41 7.83
CA GLY A 21 20.38 5.56 8.07
C GLY A 21 20.45 4.33 7.16
N ASN A 22 21.22 3.32 7.56
CA ASN A 22 21.45 2.14 6.74
C ASN A 22 20.28 1.16 6.81
N ARG A 23 19.76 0.80 5.64
CA ARG A 23 18.76 -0.26 5.49
C ARG A 23 19.39 -1.62 5.78
N ASN A 24 18.69 -2.46 6.53
CA ASN A 24 19.14 -3.83 6.84
C ASN A 24 18.72 -4.86 5.78
N ASN A 25 17.78 -4.52 4.90
CA ASN A 25 17.22 -5.42 3.90
C ASN A 25 17.14 -4.76 2.52
N LEU A 26 18.27 -4.74 1.81
CA LEU A 26 18.41 -4.11 0.50
C LEU A 26 17.60 -4.80 -0.62
N ASN A 27 17.13 -6.02 -0.37
CA ASN A 27 16.36 -6.81 -1.34
C ASN A 27 14.85 -6.82 -1.04
N ALA A 28 14.39 -5.97 -0.10
CA ALA A 28 12.99 -5.96 0.34
C ALA A 28 12.02 -5.76 -0.82
N GLU A 29 12.28 -4.77 -1.68
CA GLU A 29 11.44 -4.42 -2.84
C GLU A 29 11.34 -5.58 -3.83
N SER A 30 12.46 -6.27 -4.09
CA SER A 30 12.52 -7.44 -4.97
C SER A 30 11.69 -8.60 -4.41
N HIS A 31 11.76 -8.88 -3.11
CA HIS A 31 10.94 -9.91 -2.47
C HIS A 31 9.45 -9.55 -2.45
N ILE A 32 9.12 -8.28 -2.23
CA ILE A 32 7.74 -7.78 -2.28
C ILE A 32 7.16 -7.94 -3.69
N ALA A 33 7.94 -7.64 -4.73
CA ALA A 33 7.52 -7.84 -6.12
C ALA A 33 7.23 -9.32 -6.45
N LEU A 34 8.01 -10.26 -5.90
CA LEU A 34 7.76 -11.70 -6.04
C LEU A 34 6.45 -12.13 -5.36
N LEU A 35 6.21 -11.66 -4.14
CA LEU A 35 4.96 -11.92 -3.41
C LEU A 35 3.76 -11.34 -4.14
N LEU A 36 3.86 -10.09 -4.59
CA LEU A 36 2.82 -9.41 -5.35
C LEU A 36 2.48 -10.19 -6.62
N SER A 37 3.49 -10.63 -7.37
CA SER A 37 3.31 -11.44 -8.57
C SER A 37 2.60 -12.76 -8.27
N ALA A 38 2.97 -13.44 -7.18
CA ALA A 38 2.33 -14.68 -6.78
C ALA A 38 0.85 -14.48 -6.36
N TRP A 39 0.53 -13.38 -5.68
CA TRP A 39 -0.84 -13.06 -5.29
C TRP A 39 -1.70 -12.65 -6.49
N ARG A 40 -1.17 -11.83 -7.40
CA ARG A 40 -1.83 -11.45 -8.66
C ARG A 40 -2.17 -12.68 -9.50
N ARG A 41 -1.23 -13.62 -9.68
CA ARG A 41 -1.48 -14.89 -10.42
C ARG A 41 -2.59 -15.74 -9.78
N LYS A 42 -2.70 -15.70 -8.45
CA LYS A 42 -3.70 -16.48 -7.71
C LYS A 42 -5.03 -15.74 -7.52
N HIS A 43 -5.16 -14.51 -8.04
CA HIS A 43 -6.34 -13.66 -7.87
C HIS A 43 -6.73 -13.51 -6.38
N LEU A 44 -5.71 -13.43 -5.51
CA LEU A 44 -5.90 -13.26 -4.07
C LEU A 44 -5.95 -11.77 -3.70
N PRO A 45 -6.63 -11.41 -2.59
CA PRO A 45 -6.70 -10.03 -2.15
C PRO A 45 -5.31 -9.42 -1.89
N ILE A 46 -5.10 -8.20 -2.40
CA ILE A 46 -3.90 -7.38 -2.21
C ILE A 46 -4.34 -6.02 -1.70
N ILE A 47 -3.73 -5.55 -0.62
CA ILE A 47 -4.02 -4.25 -0.01
C ILE A 47 -2.70 -3.48 0.08
N HIS A 48 -2.72 -2.25 -0.44
CA HIS A 48 -1.60 -1.31 -0.34
C HIS A 48 -1.96 -0.25 0.71
N ILE A 49 -1.11 -0.10 1.72
CA ILE A 49 -1.17 0.98 2.71
C ILE A 49 -0.07 1.97 2.38
N GLN A 50 -0.44 3.25 2.33
CA GLN A 50 0.46 4.36 2.09
C GLN A 50 0.38 5.33 3.26
N HIS A 51 1.52 5.69 3.83
CA HIS A 51 1.62 6.78 4.78
C HIS A 51 1.45 8.11 4.03
N CYS A 52 0.34 8.78 4.30
CA CYS A 52 0.08 10.15 3.88
C CYS A 52 0.07 11.02 5.14
N VAL A 53 0.94 12.02 5.18
CA VAL A 53 0.75 13.14 6.13
C VAL A 53 -0.52 13.91 5.72
N GLU A 54 -1.12 14.68 6.63
CA GLU A 54 -2.26 15.56 6.29
C GLU A 54 -1.87 16.47 5.11
N TYR A 55 -2.37 16.11 3.94
CA TYR A 55 -2.22 16.86 2.71
C TYR A 55 -3.54 17.57 2.45
N SER A 56 -3.48 18.81 1.98
CA SER A 56 -4.68 19.48 1.49
C SER A 56 -5.34 18.63 0.39
N ALA A 57 -6.66 18.78 0.19
CA ALA A 57 -7.37 18.01 -0.84
C ALA A 57 -6.73 18.18 -2.23
N GLU A 58 -6.22 19.37 -2.54
CA GLU A 58 -5.42 19.68 -3.73
C GLU A 58 -4.13 18.86 -3.83
N ASP A 59 -3.39 18.71 -2.73
CA ASP A 59 -2.14 17.95 -2.71
C ASP A 59 -2.40 16.45 -2.85
N ILE A 60 -3.46 15.93 -2.21
CA ILE A 60 -3.91 14.55 -2.40
C ILE A 60 -4.31 14.32 -3.85
N HIS A 61 -5.08 15.24 -4.45
CA HIS A 61 -5.48 15.15 -5.86
C HIS A 61 -4.28 15.13 -6.80
N ARG A 62 -3.29 15.98 -6.56
CA ARG A 62 -2.06 16.07 -7.36
C ARG A 62 -1.18 14.83 -7.19
N ILE A 63 -1.03 14.32 -5.97
CA ILE A 63 -0.27 13.10 -5.68
C ILE A 63 -0.96 11.89 -6.30
N HIS A 64 -2.30 11.80 -6.27
CA HIS A 64 -3.05 10.75 -6.97
C HIS A 64 -2.79 10.77 -8.46
N LEU A 65 -2.87 11.94 -9.11
CA LEU A 65 -2.64 12.08 -10.54
C LEU A 65 -1.20 11.75 -10.94
N ALA A 66 -0.22 12.02 -10.07
CA ALA A 66 1.20 11.76 -10.33
C ALA A 66 1.65 10.34 -9.95
N SER A 67 0.96 9.67 -9.02
CA SER A 67 1.37 8.36 -8.49
C SER A 67 0.66 7.19 -9.16
N LEU A 68 -0.39 7.44 -9.93
CA LEU A 68 -1.18 6.39 -10.57
C LEU A 68 -0.96 6.40 -12.08
N ASP A 69 0.02 5.61 -12.49
CA ASP A 69 0.23 5.16 -13.87
C ASP A 69 -0.90 4.19 -14.29
N ARG A 70 -2.16 4.67 -14.25
CA ARG A 70 -3.41 3.98 -14.63
C ARG A 70 -3.79 2.68 -13.90
N GLU A 71 -3.12 2.28 -12.82
CA GLU A 71 -3.59 1.12 -12.00
C GLU A 71 -4.51 1.58 -10.86
N PHE A 72 -5.84 1.52 -11.07
CA PHE A 72 -6.85 1.88 -10.07
C PHE A 72 -6.68 1.12 -8.73
N CYS A 73 -5.97 1.73 -7.76
CA CYS A 73 -6.09 1.39 -6.35
C CYS A 73 -7.02 2.41 -5.70
N THR A 74 -8.09 1.95 -5.06
CA THR A 74 -8.92 2.86 -4.26
C THR A 74 -8.22 3.08 -2.93
N VAL A 75 -7.74 4.30 -2.69
CA VAL A 75 -7.18 4.67 -1.38
C VAL A 75 -8.29 4.61 -0.34
N ARG A 76 -8.05 3.83 0.72
CA ARG A 76 -8.92 3.70 1.89
C ARG A 76 -8.16 4.16 3.11
N SER A 77 -8.80 4.95 3.97
CA SER A 77 -8.18 5.39 5.22
C SER A 77 -8.08 4.24 6.22
N THR A 78 -7.12 4.33 7.14
CA THR A 78 -6.98 3.37 8.27
C THR A 78 -8.29 3.28 9.07
N GLU A 79 -8.95 4.41 9.29
CA GLU A 79 -10.24 4.47 9.97
C GLU A 79 -11.32 3.66 9.23
N TRP A 80 -11.40 3.77 7.90
CA TRP A 80 -12.34 2.99 7.10
C TRP A 80 -12.08 1.49 7.25
N VAL A 81 -10.81 1.06 7.20
CA VAL A 81 -10.44 -0.35 7.38
C VAL A 81 -10.80 -0.85 8.78
N LEU A 82 -10.54 -0.05 9.81
CA LEU A 82 -10.89 -0.40 11.19
C LEU A 82 -12.41 -0.51 11.37
N ASN A 83 -13.19 0.37 10.75
CA ASN A 83 -14.65 0.33 10.81
C ASN A 83 -15.23 -0.89 10.07
N GLU A 84 -14.66 -1.29 8.93
CA GLU A 84 -15.07 -2.49 8.21
C GLU A 84 -14.74 -3.79 8.97
N ILE A 85 -13.59 -3.83 9.65
CA ILE A 85 -13.22 -4.97 10.49
C ILE A 85 -14.08 -5.03 11.75
N ALA A 86 -14.40 -3.87 12.33
CA ALA A 86 -15.23 -3.77 13.54
C ALA A 86 -16.71 -4.04 13.26
N ASN A 87 -17.20 -3.68 12.08
CA ASN A 87 -18.59 -3.88 11.65
C ASN A 87 -18.62 -4.54 10.26
N PRO A 88 -18.27 -5.84 10.15
CA PRO A 88 -18.36 -6.54 8.88
C PRO A 88 -19.84 -6.60 8.48
N THR A 89 -20.23 -5.81 7.47
CA THR A 89 -21.56 -5.92 6.87
C THR A 89 -21.77 -7.37 6.41
N SER A 90 -22.86 -7.97 6.91
CA SER A 90 -23.28 -9.36 6.62
C SER A 90 -23.55 -9.61 5.15
#